data_AF-A0A962J213-F1
#
_entry.id   AF-A0A962J213-F1
#
_cell.length_a   1.000
_cell.length_b   1.000
_cell.length_c   1.000
_cell.angle_alpha   90.00
_cell.angle_beta   90.00
_cell.angle_gamma   90.00
#
_symmetry.space_group_name_H-M   'P 1'
#
loop_
_entity.id
_entity.type
_entity.pdbx_description
1 polymer ?
#
loop_
_entity_poly.entity_id
_entity_poly.type
_entity_poly.pdbx_seq_one_letter_code
_entity_poly.pdbx_strand_id
1 'polypeptide(L)'
;AERYGSDWKQHWKEHQDDPLVQAWLRDKARLDDLRTQDNGLTTELHKLQRERDDLQQQSDSIEGQIKVQQARADRGDLEAAAKVEALKREGDVVAGRLVENIDQSLDVEQQGLALGNSNIVDEESDLFAAAMAELTSDPELPQVNINRDAKLSGPSA
;
A
#
# COMPACT_ATOMS: atom_id res chain seq x y z
N ALA A 1 0.54 -39.47 5.29
CA ALA A 1 0.78 -38.02 5.25
C ALA A 1 0.75 -37.34 6.63
N GLU A 2 0.52 -38.06 7.73
CA GLU A 2 0.22 -37.41 9.04
C GLU A 2 1.36 -37.45 10.10
N ARG A 3 2.56 -37.95 9.78
CA ARG A 3 3.68 -37.97 10.75
C ARG A 3 4.60 -36.75 10.73
N TYR A 4 4.51 -35.87 9.74
CA TYR A 4 5.43 -34.75 9.57
C TYR A 4 4.93 -33.42 10.17
N GLY A 5 3.70 -33.38 10.71
CA GLY A 5 3.09 -32.14 11.21
C GLY A 5 3.43 -31.78 12.67
N SER A 6 3.95 -32.72 13.45
CA SER A 6 4.19 -32.55 14.90
C SER A 6 5.66 -32.35 15.24
N ASP A 7 6.59 -32.99 14.51
CA ASP A 7 8.03 -32.91 14.79
C ASP A 7 8.62 -31.52 14.54
N TRP A 8 8.18 -30.82 13.49
CA TRP A 8 8.74 -29.51 13.18
C TRP A 8 8.45 -28.49 14.29
N LYS A 9 7.27 -28.52 14.94
CA LYS A 9 6.94 -27.60 16.05
C LYS A 9 7.76 -27.86 17.30
N GLN A 10 8.14 -29.12 17.53
CA GLN A 10 8.93 -29.51 18.68
C GLN A 10 10.42 -29.21 18.46
N HIS A 11 10.93 -29.52 17.27
CA HIS A 11 12.27 -29.12 16.83
C HIS A 11 12.45 -27.59 16.83
N TRP A 12 11.43 -26.84 16.41
CA TRP A 12 11.45 -25.38 16.44
C TRP A 12 11.46 -24.80 17.86
N LYS A 13 10.88 -25.51 18.84
CA LYS A 13 10.95 -25.14 20.27
C LYS A 13 12.35 -25.37 20.85
N GLU A 14 13.07 -26.36 20.37
CA GLU A 14 14.42 -26.70 20.84
C GLU A 14 15.49 -25.73 20.30
N HIS A 15 15.26 -25.17 19.11
CA HIS A 15 16.14 -24.18 18.47
C HIS A 15 15.64 -22.73 18.59
N GLN A 16 14.64 -22.46 19.44
CA GLN A 16 14.10 -21.11 19.63
C GLN A 16 15.14 -20.12 20.16
N ASP A 17 16.12 -20.59 20.95
CA ASP A 17 17.20 -19.77 21.49
C ASP A 17 18.42 -19.69 20.55
N ASP A 18 18.36 -20.33 19.38
CA ASP A 18 19.42 -20.27 18.38
C ASP A 18 19.56 -18.81 17.85
N PRO A 19 20.77 -18.22 17.86
CA PRO A 19 20.99 -16.86 17.39
C PRO A 19 20.50 -16.58 15.95
N LEU A 20 20.55 -17.57 15.06
CA LEU A 20 20.07 -17.44 13.68
C LEU A 20 18.55 -17.47 13.60
N VAL A 21 17.90 -18.32 14.40
CA VAL A 21 16.44 -18.36 14.52
C VAL A 21 15.92 -17.03 15.11
N GLN A 22 16.62 -16.48 16.10
CA GLN A 22 16.31 -15.17 16.68
C GLN A 22 16.58 -14.00 15.72
N ALA A 23 17.59 -14.08 14.86
CA ALA A 23 17.81 -13.11 13.79
C ALA A 23 16.66 -13.16 12.77
N TRP A 24 16.30 -14.35 12.29
CA TRP A 24 15.18 -14.53 11.37
C TRP A 24 13.85 -14.03 11.95
N LEU A 25 13.57 -14.31 13.23
CA LEU A 25 12.35 -13.83 13.88
C LEU A 25 12.28 -12.29 13.94
N ARG A 26 13.41 -11.62 14.19
CA ARG A 26 13.48 -10.16 14.18
C ARG A 26 13.26 -9.59 12.79
N ASP A 27 13.89 -10.18 11.78
CA ASP A 27 13.74 -9.71 10.41
C ASP A 27 12.31 -9.95 9.89
N LYS A 28 11.72 -11.11 10.20
CA LYS A 28 10.31 -11.37 9.91
C LYS A 28 9.38 -10.35 10.59
N ALA A 29 9.59 -10.06 11.87
CA ALA A 29 8.77 -9.06 12.57
C ALA A 29 8.91 -7.67 11.91
N ARG A 30 10.11 -7.31 11.48
CA ARG A 30 10.35 -6.07 10.72
C ARG A 30 9.61 -6.07 9.37
N LEU A 31 9.61 -7.18 8.64
CA LEU A 31 8.88 -7.30 7.37
C LEU A 31 7.37 -7.20 7.57
N ASP A 32 6.83 -7.83 8.61
CA ASP A 32 5.42 -7.72 9.00
C ASP A 32 5.05 -6.25 9.35
N ASP A 33 5.92 -5.53 10.04
CA ASP A 33 5.74 -4.11 10.35
C ASP A 33 5.77 -3.23 9.10
N LEU A 34 6.70 -3.47 8.17
CA LEU A 34 6.79 -2.74 6.90
C LEU A 34 5.55 -2.99 6.04
N ARG A 35 5.08 -4.23 5.96
CA ARG A 35 3.84 -4.59 5.27
C ARG A 35 2.62 -3.92 5.88
N THR A 36 2.58 -3.81 7.20
CA THR A 36 1.51 -3.11 7.91
C THR A 36 1.52 -1.61 7.57
N GLN A 37 2.70 -0.99 7.50
CA GLN A 37 2.85 0.40 7.08
C GLN A 37 2.39 0.61 5.63
N ASP A 38 2.83 -0.25 4.71
CA ASP A 38 2.45 -0.19 3.29
C ASP A 38 0.93 -0.29 3.08
N ASN A 39 0.27 -1.22 3.78
CA ASN A 39 -1.20 -1.31 3.80
C ASN A 39 -1.86 -0.03 4.34
N GLY A 40 -1.25 0.60 5.33
CA GLY A 40 -1.69 1.88 5.89
C GLY A 40 -1.63 3.01 4.87
N LEU A 41 -0.51 3.17 4.17
CA LEU A 41 -0.33 4.17 3.12
C LEU A 41 -1.29 3.92 1.94
N THR A 42 -1.47 2.66 1.54
CA THR A 42 -2.45 2.27 0.50
C THR A 42 -3.87 2.68 0.89
N THR A 43 -4.23 2.52 2.17
CA THR A 43 -5.54 2.96 2.68
C THR A 43 -5.67 4.48 2.63
N GLU A 44 -4.61 5.20 2.97
CA GLU A 44 -4.62 6.67 2.96
C GLU A 44 -4.71 7.24 1.54
N LEU A 45 -3.99 6.67 0.57
CA LEU A 45 -4.11 7.03 -0.85
C LEU A 45 -5.55 6.86 -1.35
N HIS A 46 -6.21 5.76 -1.00
CA HIS A 46 -7.61 5.56 -1.37
C HIS A 46 -8.56 6.60 -0.75
N LYS A 47 -8.27 7.13 0.44
CA LYS A 47 -9.07 8.21 1.03
C LYS A 47 -8.85 9.52 0.28
N LEU A 48 -7.58 9.88 0.05
CA LEU A 48 -7.22 11.09 -0.68
C LEU A 48 -7.79 11.09 -2.10
N GLN A 49 -7.80 9.93 -2.76
CA GLN A 49 -8.44 9.75 -4.07
C GLN A 49 -9.95 10.06 -4.02
N ARG A 50 -10.68 9.55 -3.02
CA ARG A 50 -12.12 9.85 -2.88
C ARG A 50 -12.35 11.34 -2.60
N GLU A 51 -11.54 11.95 -1.75
CA GLU A 51 -11.64 13.40 -1.50
C GLU A 51 -11.37 14.19 -2.79
N ARG A 52 -10.39 13.78 -3.61
CA ARG A 52 -10.12 14.38 -4.90
C ARG A 52 -11.33 14.30 -5.83
N ASP A 53 -11.96 13.13 -5.91
CA ASP A 53 -13.14 12.91 -6.75
C ASP A 53 -14.31 13.81 -6.30
N ASP A 54 -14.54 13.91 -4.98
CA ASP A 54 -15.57 14.77 -4.39
C ASP A 54 -15.28 16.27 -4.66
N LEU A 55 -14.04 16.70 -4.52
CA LEU A 55 -13.61 18.07 -4.80
C LEU A 55 -13.72 18.40 -6.29
N GLN A 56 -13.38 17.45 -7.17
CA GLN A 56 -13.53 17.61 -8.61
C GLN A 56 -15.02 17.76 -8.98
N GLN A 57 -15.89 16.94 -8.40
CA GLN A 57 -17.33 17.05 -8.60
C GLN A 57 -17.88 18.41 -8.11
N GLN A 58 -17.38 18.91 -6.98
CA GLN A 58 -17.74 20.26 -6.50
C GLN A 58 -17.29 21.33 -7.47
N SER A 59 -16.05 21.25 -7.98
CA SER A 59 -15.51 22.18 -8.97
C SER A 59 -16.38 22.22 -10.24
N ASP A 60 -16.74 21.07 -10.79
CA ASP A 60 -17.57 20.98 -11.99
C ASP A 60 -18.98 21.57 -11.76
N SER A 61 -19.54 21.33 -10.57
CA SER A 61 -20.83 21.90 -10.15
C SER A 61 -20.78 23.42 -10.06
N ILE A 62 -19.74 23.97 -9.42
CA ILE A 62 -19.52 25.42 -9.31
C ILE A 62 -19.36 26.03 -10.70
N GLU A 63 -18.57 25.41 -11.59
CA GLU A 63 -18.39 25.89 -12.96
C GLU A 63 -19.72 25.92 -13.73
N GLY A 64 -20.55 24.88 -13.57
CA GLY A 64 -21.89 24.83 -14.13
C GLY A 64 -22.79 25.96 -13.61
N GLN A 65 -22.76 26.23 -12.30
CA GLN A 65 -23.52 27.32 -11.70
C GLN A 65 -23.03 28.70 -12.16
N ILE A 66 -21.71 28.90 -12.28
CA ILE A 66 -21.14 30.14 -12.83
C ILE A 66 -21.68 30.38 -14.24
N LYS A 67 -21.69 29.37 -15.12
CA LYS A 67 -22.23 29.51 -16.49
C LYS A 67 -23.69 29.97 -16.49
N VAL A 68 -24.52 29.37 -15.64
CA VAL A 68 -25.95 29.71 -15.53
C VAL A 68 -26.14 31.13 -14.99
N GLN A 69 -25.43 31.50 -13.91
CA GLN A 69 -25.56 32.84 -13.32
C GLN A 69 -24.96 33.92 -14.21
N GLN A 70 -23.87 33.64 -14.93
CA GLN A 70 -23.27 34.56 -15.89
C GLN A 70 -24.25 34.89 -17.01
N ALA A 71 -24.93 33.88 -17.57
CA ALA A 71 -25.93 34.11 -18.61
C ALA A 71 -27.12 34.97 -18.13
N ARG A 72 -27.44 34.96 -16.83
CA ARG A 72 -28.43 35.86 -16.23
C ARG A 72 -27.86 37.26 -16.01
N ALA A 73 -26.64 37.35 -15.51
CA ALA A 73 -25.93 38.61 -15.30
C ALA A 73 -25.79 39.39 -16.60
N ASP A 74 -25.47 38.71 -17.71
CA ASP A 74 -25.35 39.31 -19.05
C ASP A 74 -26.68 39.89 -19.56
N ARG A 75 -27.82 39.45 -19.01
CA ARG A 75 -29.17 40.00 -19.30
C ARG A 75 -29.55 41.15 -18.36
N GLY A 76 -28.64 41.60 -17.49
CA GLY A 76 -28.85 42.70 -16.55
C GLY A 76 -29.32 42.29 -15.15
N ASP A 77 -29.31 40.99 -14.83
CA ASP A 77 -29.64 40.51 -13.47
C ASP A 77 -28.47 40.79 -12.51
N LEU A 78 -28.57 41.87 -11.74
CA LEU A 78 -27.54 42.30 -10.78
C LEU A 78 -27.36 41.30 -9.63
N GLU A 79 -28.40 40.55 -9.24
CA GLU A 79 -28.28 39.52 -8.21
C GLU A 79 -27.47 38.34 -8.73
N ALA A 80 -27.70 37.95 -9.99
CA ALA A 80 -26.90 36.91 -10.63
C ALA A 80 -25.43 37.32 -10.78
N ALA A 81 -25.15 38.59 -11.08
CA ALA A 81 -23.78 39.11 -11.12
C ALA A 81 -23.06 38.97 -9.78
N ALA A 82 -23.74 39.28 -8.66
CA ALA A 82 -23.18 39.08 -7.33
C ALA A 82 -22.94 37.59 -7.00
N LYS A 83 -23.83 36.69 -7.45
CA LYS A 83 -23.67 35.24 -7.28
C LYS A 83 -22.49 34.68 -8.07
N VAL A 84 -22.24 35.17 -9.29
CA VAL A 84 -21.05 34.78 -10.06
C VAL A 84 -19.78 35.04 -9.26
N GLU A 85 -19.64 36.23 -8.68
CA GLU A 85 -18.44 36.58 -7.90
C GLU A 85 -18.31 35.76 -6.60
N ALA A 86 -19.43 35.41 -5.96
CA ALA A 86 -19.41 34.49 -4.82
C ALA A 86 -18.97 33.08 -5.23
N LEU A 87 -19.52 32.54 -6.32
CA LEU A 87 -19.19 31.22 -6.84
C LEU A 87 -17.74 31.12 -7.32
N LYS A 88 -17.17 32.19 -7.89
CA LYS A 88 -15.74 32.24 -8.24
C LYS A 88 -14.86 32.10 -7.00
N ARG A 89 -15.17 32.84 -5.92
CA ARG A 89 -14.43 32.72 -4.65
C ARG A 89 -14.55 31.32 -4.06
N GLU A 90 -15.73 30.71 -4.15
CA GLU A 90 -15.93 29.33 -3.72
C GLU A 90 -15.11 28.35 -4.57
N GLY A 91 -15.09 28.55 -5.90
CA GLY A 91 -14.25 27.80 -6.83
C GLY A 91 -12.76 27.92 -6.51
N ASP A 92 -12.28 29.11 -6.17
CA ASP A 92 -10.88 29.32 -5.75
C ASP A 92 -10.54 28.55 -4.47
N VAL A 93 -11.47 28.47 -3.51
CA VAL A 93 -11.30 27.68 -2.28
C VAL A 93 -11.24 26.18 -2.60
N VAL A 94 -12.14 25.68 -3.45
CA VAL A 94 -12.14 24.27 -3.88
C VAL A 94 -10.86 23.93 -4.65
N ALA A 95 -10.39 24.81 -5.53
CA ALA A 95 -9.14 24.64 -6.25
C ALA A 95 -7.93 24.60 -5.30
N GLY A 96 -7.91 25.44 -4.27
CA GLY A 96 -6.88 25.39 -3.22
C GLY A 96 -6.85 24.05 -2.49
N ARG A 97 -8.02 23.49 -2.15
CA ARG A 97 -8.12 22.17 -1.52
C ARG A 97 -7.69 21.02 -2.44
N LEU A 98 -7.95 21.13 -3.74
CA LEU A 98 -7.44 20.15 -4.73
C LEU A 98 -5.92 20.13 -4.76
N VAL A 99 -5.28 21.30 -4.73
CA VAL A 99 -3.81 21.40 -4.68
C VAL A 99 -3.28 20.76 -3.39
N GLU A 100 -3.88 21.09 -2.24
CA GLU A 100 -3.49 20.49 -0.96
C GLU A 100 -3.64 18.96 -0.96
N ASN A 101 -4.74 18.43 -1.51
CA ASN A 101 -4.95 16.99 -1.64
C ASN A 101 -3.90 16.32 -2.54
N ILE A 102 -3.48 16.99 -3.62
CA ILE A 102 -2.41 16.51 -4.51
C ILE A 102 -1.08 16.46 -3.77
N ASP A 103 -0.73 17.51 -3.02
CA ASP A 103 0.50 17.56 -2.23
C ASP A 103 0.53 16.44 -1.17
N GLN A 104 -0.58 16.24 -0.45
CA GLN A 104 -0.72 15.14 0.51
C GLN A 104 -0.60 13.76 -0.16
N SER A 105 -1.18 13.59 -1.36
CA SER A 105 -1.07 12.33 -2.11
C SER A 105 0.38 12.04 -2.47
N LEU A 106 1.11 13.07 -2.93
CA LEU A 106 2.52 12.96 -3.29
C LEU A 106 3.39 12.58 -2.08
N ASP A 107 3.12 13.16 -0.91
CA ASP A 107 3.84 12.83 0.32
C ASP A 107 3.63 11.36 0.73
N VAL A 108 2.41 10.84 0.57
CA VAL A 108 2.10 9.43 0.87
C VAL A 108 2.76 8.50 -0.16
N GLU A 109 2.76 8.86 -1.45
CA GLU A 109 3.46 8.10 -2.49
C GLU A 109 4.99 8.06 -2.24
N GLN A 110 5.59 9.18 -1.83
CA GLN A 110 7.02 9.22 -1.49
C GLN A 110 7.35 8.34 -0.28
N GLN A 111 6.48 8.29 0.72
CA GLN A 111 6.61 7.36 1.85
C GLN A 111 6.53 5.90 1.37
N GLY A 112 5.60 5.59 0.47
CA GLY A 112 5.46 4.25 -0.10
C GLY A 112 6.71 3.82 -0.89
N LEU A 113 7.28 4.71 -1.68
CA LEU A 113 8.54 4.45 -2.40
C LEU A 113 9.72 4.22 -1.45
N ALA A 114 9.78 4.94 -0.33
CA ALA A 114 10.81 4.72 0.68
C ALA A 114 10.68 3.33 1.34
N LEU A 115 9.46 2.85 1.56
CA LEU A 115 9.20 1.50 2.05
C LEU A 115 9.51 0.44 0.98
N GLY A 116 9.10 0.66 -0.28
CA GLY A 116 9.29 -0.28 -1.39
C GLY A 116 10.74 -0.44 -1.87
N ASN A 117 11.63 0.52 -1.58
CA ASN A 117 13.08 0.34 -1.70
C ASN A 117 13.65 -0.64 -0.66
N SER A 118 12.87 -1.04 0.35
CA SER A 118 13.15 -2.23 1.16
C SER A 118 12.46 -3.40 0.45
N ASN A 119 13.22 -4.34 -0.13
CA ASN A 119 12.68 -5.42 -0.97
C ASN A 119 11.98 -6.51 -0.13
N ILE A 120 10.79 -6.20 0.40
CA ILE A 120 10.07 -7.01 1.40
C ILE A 120 9.85 -8.47 0.92
N VAL A 121 9.61 -8.70 -0.38
CA VAL A 121 9.26 -10.03 -0.92
C VAL A 121 10.49 -10.90 -1.20
N ASP A 122 11.59 -10.32 -1.67
CA ASP A 122 12.81 -11.07 -1.96
C ASP A 122 13.56 -11.41 -0.66
N GLU A 123 13.54 -10.48 0.31
CA GLU A 123 14.18 -10.66 1.62
C GLU A 123 13.52 -11.79 2.44
N GLU A 124 12.19 -11.93 2.38
CA GLU A 124 11.47 -12.94 3.15
C GLU A 124 11.80 -14.38 2.70
N SER A 125 11.98 -14.57 1.38
CA SER A 125 12.35 -15.86 0.77
C SER A 125 13.82 -16.20 1.02
N ASP A 126 14.73 -15.23 0.85
CA ASP A 126 16.17 -15.43 1.02
C ASP A 126 16.55 -15.68 2.48
N LEU A 127 15.92 -14.95 3.42
CA LEU A 127 16.15 -15.14 4.86
C LEU A 127 15.64 -16.49 5.37
N PHE A 128 14.48 -16.94 4.87
CA PHE A 128 13.95 -18.26 5.21
C PHE A 128 14.84 -19.38 4.63
N ALA A 129 15.31 -19.23 3.39
CA ALA A 129 16.20 -20.20 2.76
C ALA A 129 17.56 -20.31 3.49
N ALA A 130 18.14 -19.20 3.94
CA ALA A 130 19.37 -19.19 4.71
C ALA A 130 19.22 -19.88 6.08
N ALA A 131 18.14 -19.58 6.81
CA ALA A 131 17.87 -20.20 8.11
C ALA A 131 17.65 -21.72 8.00
N MET A 132 16.92 -22.16 6.96
CA MET A 132 16.68 -23.58 6.71
C MET A 132 17.93 -24.33 6.23
N ALA A 133 18.78 -23.69 5.43
CA ALA A 133 20.05 -24.29 4.98
C ALA A 133 20.98 -24.60 6.16
N GLU A 134 21.08 -23.71 7.15
CA GLU A 134 21.94 -23.93 8.33
C GLU A 134 21.36 -25.01 9.26
N LEU A 135 20.04 -25.00 9.51
CA LEU A 135 19.35 -26.02 10.32
C LEU A 135 19.44 -27.42 9.71
N THR A 136 19.50 -27.53 8.39
CA THR A 136 19.66 -28.81 7.66
C THR A 136 21.11 -29.20 7.41
N SER A 137 22.08 -28.36 7.81
CA SER A 137 23.52 -28.65 7.72
C SER A 137 24.04 -29.52 8.88
N ASP A 138 23.17 -29.90 9.82
CA ASP A 138 23.47 -30.91 10.84
C ASP A 138 23.60 -32.32 10.18
N PRO A 139 24.79 -32.95 10.20
CA PRO A 139 25.02 -34.23 9.54
C PRO A 139 24.23 -35.41 10.14
N GLU A 140 23.52 -35.24 11.27
CA GLU A 140 22.65 -36.28 11.84
C GLU A 140 21.17 -36.16 11.45
N LEU A 141 20.75 -35.13 10.71
CA LEU A 141 19.37 -35.01 10.23
C LEU A 141 19.18 -35.72 8.88
N PRO A 142 18.04 -36.41 8.66
CA PRO A 142 17.76 -37.07 7.39
C PRO A 142 17.69 -36.02 6.28
N GLN A 143 18.62 -36.10 5.34
CA GLN A 143 18.74 -35.26 4.15
C GLN A 143 17.37 -35.13 3.46
N VAL A 144 16.70 -33.99 3.63
CA VAL A 144 15.46 -33.68 2.92
C VAL A 144 15.85 -33.30 1.49
N ASN A 145 15.79 -34.27 0.59
CA ASN A 145 15.95 -34.01 -0.83
C ASN A 145 14.72 -33.23 -1.34
N ILE A 146 14.81 -31.90 -1.34
CA ILE A 146 13.83 -31.04 -1.99
C ILE A 146 14.13 -31.08 -3.50
N ASN A 147 13.64 -32.12 -4.18
CA ASN A 147 13.71 -32.19 -5.64
C ASN A 147 13.07 -30.94 -6.24
N ARG A 148 13.91 -30.05 -6.77
CA ARG A 148 13.57 -28.81 -7.47
C ARG A 148 13.04 -29.08 -8.89
N ASP A 149 12.22 -30.12 -9.06
CA ASP A 149 11.78 -30.66 -10.37
C ASP A 149 10.25 -30.82 -10.47
N ALA A 150 9.48 -29.96 -9.81
CA ALA A 150 8.06 -29.81 -10.13
C ALA A 150 7.89 -28.71 -11.19
N LYS A 151 7.93 -29.14 -12.46
CA LYS A 151 7.67 -28.35 -13.66
C LYS A 151 6.48 -27.39 -13.51
N LEU A 152 6.71 -26.15 -13.96
CA LEU A 152 5.70 -25.25 -14.48
C LEU A 152 4.81 -26.02 -15.48
N SER A 153 3.58 -26.33 -15.08
CA SER A 153 2.49 -26.67 -16.00
C SER A 153 1.36 -25.72 -15.70
N GLY A 154 1.35 -24.56 -16.37
CA GLY A 154 0.15 -23.75 -16.48
C GLY A 154 -0.90 -24.49 -17.32
N PRO A 155 -2.20 -24.35 -17.02
CA PRO A 155 -3.22 -24.80 -17.95
C PRO A 155 -3.37 -23.78 -19.09
N SER A 156 -2.99 -24.20 -20.31
CA SER A 156 -3.60 -23.68 -21.53
C SER A 156 -4.91 -24.41 -21.78
N ALA A 157 -6.03 -23.67 -21.73
CA ALA A 157 -7.21 -23.74 -22.60
C ALA A 157 -8.35 -22.95 -21.96
#